data_AF-A0A842YAU4-F1
#
_entry.id   AF-A0A842YAU4-F1
#
_cell.length_a   1.000
_cell.length_b   1.000
_cell.length_c   1.000
_cell.angle_alpha   90.00
_cell.angle_beta   90.00
_cell.angle_gamma   90.00
#
_symmetry.space_group_name_H-M   'P 1'
#
loop_
_entity.id
_entity.type
_entity.pdbx_description
1 polymer ?
#
loop_
_entity_poly.entity_id
_entity_poly.type
_entity_poly.pdbx_seq_one_letter_code
_entity_poly.pdbx_strand_id
1 'polypeptide(L)' 'AGIHAHPNGPRAGAIAFRQAIDAKMQGIPVSRYAKEEGHEELKVAMEAWGSGRTGADL' A
#
# COMPACT_ATOMS: atom_id res chain seq x y z
N ALA A 1 -8.08 8.36 -5.92
CA ALA A 1 -7.15 9.44 -5.52
C ALA A 1 -6.09 8.96 -4.51
N GLY A 2 -5.59 7.72 -4.60
CA GLY A 2 -4.70 7.14 -3.56
C GLY A 2 -3.25 7.65 -3.60
N ILE A 3 -2.71 7.98 -4.77
CA ILE A 3 -1.31 8.42 -4.90
C ILE A 3 -1.13 9.85 -4.34
N HIS A 4 -1.88 10.82 -4.86
CA HIS A 4 -1.67 12.23 -4.50
C HIS A 4 -2.16 12.57 -3.08
N ALA A 5 -3.12 11.83 -2.54
CA ALA A 5 -3.68 12.08 -1.22
C ALA A 5 -2.95 11.33 -0.09
N HIS A 6 -1.85 10.63 -0.39
CA HIS A 6 -1.07 9.90 0.60
C HIS A 6 -0.66 10.82 1.78
N PRO A 7 -0.71 10.37 3.06
CA PRO A 7 -0.51 11.28 4.20
C PRO A 7 0.88 11.91 4.20
N ASN A 8 1.88 11.20 3.66
CA ASN A 8 3.26 11.66 3.48
C ASN A 8 3.53 12.28 2.08
N GLY A 9 2.47 12.68 1.36
CA GLY A 9 2.55 13.36 0.06
C GLY A 9 2.65 12.43 -1.16
N PRO A 10 2.56 13.01 -2.37
CA PRO A 10 2.36 12.26 -3.62
C PRO A 10 3.48 11.27 -3.95
N ARG A 11 4.73 11.59 -3.61
CA ARG A 11 5.87 10.69 -3.81
C ARG A 11 5.71 9.40 -3.00
N ALA A 12 5.33 9.52 -1.72
CA ALA A 12 5.10 8.37 -0.87
C ALA A 12 3.91 7.54 -1.38
N GLY A 13 2.85 8.19 -1.87
CA GLY A 13 1.74 7.47 -2.51
C GLY A 13 2.13 6.69 -3.76
N ALA A 14 3.07 7.20 -4.56
CA ALA A 14 3.59 6.48 -5.72
C ALA A 14 4.44 5.26 -5.31
N ILE A 15 5.22 5.39 -4.24
CA ILE A 15 5.99 4.29 -3.64
C ILE A 15 5.04 3.22 -3.11
N ALA A 16 4.04 3.59 -2.30
CA ALA A 16 3.01 2.68 -1.79
C ALA A 16 2.31 1.92 -2.93
N PHE A 17 1.95 2.63 -4.01
CA PHE A 17 1.34 2.01 -5.18
C PHE A 17 2.27 1.00 -5.85
N ARG A 18 3.57 1.31 -5.95
CA ARG A 18 4.55 0.38 -6.50
C ARG A 18 4.73 -0.87 -5.63
N GLN A 19 4.84 -0.70 -4.30
CA GLN A 19 4.92 -1.79 -3.34
C GLN A 19 3.69 -2.73 -3.42
N ALA A 20 2.48 -2.17 -3.59
CA ALA A 20 1.27 -2.97 -3.79
C ALA A 20 1.31 -3.79 -5.10
N ILE A 21 1.83 -3.22 -6.19
CA ILE A 21 2.04 -3.95 -7.45
C ILE A 21 3.03 -5.10 -7.24
N ASP A 22 4.15 -4.85 -6.56
CA ASP A 22 5.18 -5.86 -6.31
C ASP A 22 4.63 -7.03 -5.47
N ALA A 23 3.79 -6.75 -4.47
CA ALA A 23 3.08 -7.79 -3.70
C ALA A 23 2.20 -8.66 -4.61
N LYS A 24 1.38 -8.04 -5.47
CA LYS A 24 0.52 -8.75 -6.42
C LYS A 24 1.30 -9.60 -7.41
N MET A 25 2.40 -9.09 -7.95
CA MET A 25 3.26 -9.83 -8.87
C MET A 25 3.92 -11.04 -8.22
N GLN A 26 4.14 -10.98 -6.90
CA GLN A 26 4.69 -12.08 -6.10
C GLN A 26 3.61 -13.04 -5.56
N GLY A 27 2.32 -12.76 -5.79
CA GLY A 27 1.22 -13.55 -5.21
C GLY A 27 1.10 -13.41 -3.69
N ILE A 28 1.66 -12.33 -3.12
CA ILE A 28 1.60 -12.02 -1.69
C ILE A 28 0.42 -11.08 -1.46
N PRO A 29 -0.44 -11.32 -0.45
CA PRO A 29 -1.46 -10.35 -0.07
C PRO A 29 -0.82 -9.00 0.27
N VAL A 30 -1.29 -7.92 -0.33
CA VAL A 30 -0.86 -6.54 -0.09
C VAL A 30 -0.91 -6.19 1.39
N SER A 31 -1.92 -6.67 2.12
CA SER A 31 -2.05 -6.47 3.57
C SER A 31 -0.96 -7.15 4.40
N ARG A 32 -0.36 -8.24 3.89
CA ARG A 32 0.80 -8.90 4.47
C ARG A 32 2.08 -8.17 4.09
N TYR A 33 2.23 -7.85 2.81
CA TYR A 33 3.40 -7.14 2.29
C TYR A 33 3.58 -5.78 2.99
N ALA A 34 2.49 -5.05 3.23
CA ALA A 34 2.47 -3.79 3.98
C ALA A 34 3.06 -3.87 5.41
N LYS A 35 3.23 -5.06 5.99
CA LYS A 35 3.77 -5.25 7.34
C LYS A 35 5.25 -5.63 7.34
N GLU A 36 5.85 -5.86 6.17
CA GLU A 36 7.27 -6.17 6.05
C GLU A 36 8.11 -4.88 6.14
N GLU A 37 9.39 -5.03 6.51
CA GLU A 37 10.33 -3.92 6.65
C GLU A 37 10.63 -3.30 5.28
N GLY A 38 10.64 -1.96 5.18
CA GLY A 38 10.85 -1.24 3.92
C GLY A 38 9.58 -1.00 3.10
N HIS A 39 8.39 -1.25 3.68
CA HIS A 39 7.09 -0.97 3.06
C HIS A 39 6.27 0.05 3.86
N GLU A 40 6.94 1.05 4.45
CA GLU A 40 6.32 2.04 5.32
C GLU A 40 5.26 2.87 4.61
N GLU A 41 5.47 3.24 3.34
CA GLU A 41 4.47 3.99 2.58
C GLU A 41 3.23 3.13 2.30
N LEU A 42 3.40 1.87 1.91
CA LEU A 42 2.26 0.96 1.75
C LEU A 42 1.52 0.74 3.07
N LYS A 43 2.25 0.60 4.19
CA LYS A 43 1.65 0.49 5.52
C LYS A 43 0.78 1.70 5.84
N VAL A 44 1.32 2.91 5.68
CA VAL A 44 0.60 4.16 5.93
C VAL A 44 -0.63 4.28 5.02
N ALA A 45 -0.51 3.92 3.74
CA ALA A 45 -1.65 3.91 2.82
C ALA A 45 -2.75 2.92 3.26
N MET A 46 -2.36 1.73 3.75
CA MET A 46 -3.27 0.70 4.23
C MET A 46 -3.96 1.09 5.54
N GLU A 47 -3.26 1.78 6.45
CA GLU A 47 -3.86 2.32 7.68
C GLU A 47 -4.85 3.44 7.38
N ALA A 48 -4.54 4.29 6.39
CA ALA A 48 -5.40 5.41 6.01
C ALA A 48 -6.66 4.97 5.23
N TRP A 49 -6.56 3.97 4.36
CA TRP A 49 -7.64 3.61 3.41
C TRP A 49 -7.87 2.11 3.17
N GLY A 50 -7.07 1.22 3.76
CA GLY A 50 -7.07 -0.22 3.48
C GLY A 50 -8.21 -1.03 4.12
N SER A 51 -9.09 -0.41 4.90
CA SER A 51 -10.15 -1.07 5.68
C SER A 51 -11.38 -1.54 4.87
N GLY A 52 -11.39 -1.36 3.55
CA GLY A 52 -12.46 -1.81 2.66
C GLY A 52 -12.28 -3.24 2.12
N ARG A 53 -13.37 -3.80 1.57
CA ARG A 53 -13.46 -5.13 0.91
C ARG A 53 -12.48 -5.34 -0.25
N THR A 54 -11.79 -4.28 -0.68
CA THR A 54 -10.84 -4.27 -1.79
C THR A 54 -9.42 -3.93 -1.36
N GLY A 55 -9.14 -3.63 -0.10
CA GLY A 55 -7.79 -3.27 0.37
C GLY A 55 -7.08 -4.42 1.06
N ALA A 56 -7.80 -5.13 1.93
CA ALA A 56 -7.26 -6.23 2.73
C ALA A 56 -6.98 -7.51 1.92
N ASP A 57 -7.78 -7.76 0.87
CA ASP A 57 -7.76 -8.96 0.03
C ASP A 57 -7.03 -8.76 -1.32
N LEU A 58 -6.43 -7.58 -1.54
CA LEU A 58 -5.41 -7.43 -2.58
C LEU A 58 -4.14 -8.15 -2.12
#